data_AF-A0A9X0CVY9-F1
#
_entry.id   AF-A0A9X0CVY9-F1
#
_cell.length_a   1.000
_cell.length_b   1.000
_cell.length_c   1.000
_cell.angle_alpha   90.00
_cell.angle_beta   90.00
_cell.angle_gamma   90.00
#
_symmetry.space_group_name_H-M   'P 1'
#
loop_
_entity.id
_entity.type
_entity.pdbx_description
1 polymer ?
#
loop_
_entity_poly.entity_id
_entity_poly.type
_entity_poly.pdbx_seq_one_letter_code
_entity_poly.pdbx_strand_id
1 'polypeptide(L)'
;LKKEFRHCAMSSVDSLETWEILAIRAAVGMYLVSKYISKETDTCTVVMYYGEDSDELCLDTSISTRLQARTKQMQSHLDCWTILYLYDVLRANRSTAAHGLQIASTFLGCSLYTLFPDTLSRNPST
;
A
#
# COMPACT_ATOMS: atom_id res chain seq x y z
N LEU A 1 21.08 0.86 17.94
CA LEU A 1 19.65 0.93 17.59
C LEU A 1 19.07 2.34 17.50
N LYS A 2 18.99 3.13 18.60
CA LYS A 2 18.27 4.43 18.57
C LYS A 2 18.81 5.48 17.57
N LYS A 3 20.12 5.48 17.28
CA LYS A 3 20.73 6.39 16.29
C LYS A 3 20.41 5.95 14.85
N GLU A 4 20.60 4.68 14.55
CA GLU A 4 20.25 4.06 13.24
C GLU A 4 18.79 4.30 12.86
N PHE A 5 17.87 4.11 13.81
CA PHE A 5 16.45 4.30 13.57
C PHE A 5 16.11 5.75 13.23
N ARG A 6 16.72 6.72 13.93
CA ARG A 6 16.55 8.15 13.62
C ARG A 6 17.11 8.51 12.24
N HIS A 7 18.25 7.94 11.88
CA HIS A 7 18.84 8.18 10.57
C HIS A 7 17.94 7.63 9.45
N CYS A 8 17.43 6.41 9.60
CA CYS A 8 16.48 5.83 8.64
C CYS A 8 15.17 6.60 8.56
N ALA A 9 14.67 7.13 9.69
CA ALA A 9 13.48 7.99 9.69
C ALA A 9 13.68 9.26 8.86
N MET A 10 14.82 9.93 9.01
CA MET A 10 15.14 11.10 8.18
C MET A 10 15.28 10.74 6.70
N SER A 11 15.98 9.65 6.37
CA SER A 11 16.11 9.19 4.98
C SER A 11 14.77 8.80 4.36
N SER A 12 13.82 8.30 5.17
CA SER A 12 12.47 7.97 4.73
C SER A 12 11.68 9.24 4.39
N VAL A 13 11.83 10.30 5.19
CA VAL A 13 11.23 11.62 4.91
C VAL A 13 11.73 12.17 3.57
N ASP A 14 13.04 12.12 3.34
CA ASP A 14 13.64 12.60 2.09
C ASP A 14 13.17 11.77 0.88
N SER A 15 13.04 10.44 1.04
CA SER A 15 12.60 9.56 -0.03
C SER A 15 11.11 9.73 -0.36
N LEU A 16 10.27 9.96 0.65
CA LEU A 16 8.83 10.11 0.48
C LEU A 16 8.41 11.52 0.11
N GLU A 17 9.24 12.53 0.40
CA GLU A 17 8.93 13.95 0.28
C GLU A 17 7.65 14.34 1.06
N THR A 18 7.38 13.67 2.18
CA THR A 18 6.20 13.92 3.02
C THR A 18 6.57 14.00 4.50
N TRP A 19 5.82 14.83 5.22
CA TRP A 19 5.93 15.02 6.67
C TRP A 19 4.80 14.32 7.45
N GLU A 20 3.99 13.53 6.74
CA GLU A 20 2.83 12.85 7.32
C GLU A 20 3.31 11.71 8.25
N ILE A 21 2.80 11.73 9.49
CA ILE A 21 3.35 10.92 10.58
C ILE A 21 3.04 9.42 10.42
N LEU A 22 1.87 9.08 9.86
CA LEU A 22 1.48 7.69 9.63
C LEU A 22 2.31 7.07 8.51
N ALA A 23 2.51 7.81 7.41
CA ALA A 23 3.35 7.42 6.28
C ALA A 23 4.81 7.23 6.69
N ILE A 24 5.40 8.16 7.47
CA ILE A 24 6.77 8.03 7.95
C ILE A 24 6.92 6.79 8.85
N ARG A 25 5.95 6.54 9.74
CA ARG A 25 6.01 5.37 10.64
C ARG A 25 5.96 4.05 9.88
N ALA A 26 5.10 3.93 8.88
CA ALA A 26 5.01 2.73 8.04
C ALA A 26 6.25 2.58 7.14
N ALA A 27 6.72 3.66 6.53
CA ALA A 27 7.81 3.64 5.58
C ALA A 27 9.17 3.28 6.19
N VAL A 28 9.43 3.63 7.46
CA VAL A 28 10.69 3.23 8.12
C VAL A 28 10.86 1.70 8.15
N GLY A 29 9.75 0.96 8.30
CA GLY A 29 9.76 -0.50 8.24
C GLY A 29 10.18 -1.00 6.86
N MET A 30 9.50 -0.54 5.81
CA MET A 30 9.84 -0.89 4.42
C MET A 30 11.25 -0.47 4.02
N TYR A 31 11.67 0.73 4.40
CA TYR A 31 13.01 1.24 4.12
C TYR A 31 14.10 0.32 4.69
N LEU A 32 13.94 -0.18 5.92
CA LEU A 32 14.89 -1.10 6.55
C LEU A 32 14.91 -2.48 5.87
N VAL A 33 13.74 -3.02 5.53
CA VAL A 33 13.63 -4.31 4.84
C VAL A 33 14.25 -4.22 3.45
N SER A 34 13.94 -3.16 2.70
CA SER A 34 14.53 -2.86 1.39
C SER A 34 16.05 -2.72 1.46
N LYS A 35 16.55 -1.99 2.46
CA LYS A 35 18.00 -1.84 2.70
C LYS A 35 18.68 -3.17 3.00
N TYR A 36 18.03 -4.06 3.73
CA TYR A 36 18.56 -5.38 4.05
C TYR A 36 18.63 -6.26 2.80
N ILE A 37 17.54 -6.31 2.03
CA ILE A 37 17.45 -7.14 0.82
C ILE A 37 18.42 -6.66 -0.25
N SER A 38 18.55 -5.36 -0.46
CA SER A 38 19.54 -4.78 -1.37
C SER A 38 20.99 -5.12 -0.99
N LYS A 39 21.28 -5.38 0.28
CA LYS A 39 22.62 -5.74 0.75
C LYS A 39 22.91 -7.24 0.66
N GLU A 40 21.91 -8.07 0.92
CA GLU A 40 22.05 -9.53 0.96
C GLU A 40 21.85 -10.18 -0.42
N THR A 41 21.20 -9.48 -1.37
CA THR A 41 20.96 -9.99 -2.72
C THR A 41 21.65 -9.10 -3.77
N ASP A 42 22.55 -9.68 -4.56
CA ASP A 42 23.23 -9.02 -5.70
C ASP A 42 22.33 -8.86 -6.93
N THR A 43 21.05 -9.22 -6.83
CA THR A 43 20.13 -9.29 -7.96
C THR A 43 19.41 -7.94 -8.12
N CYS A 44 19.78 -7.20 -9.16
CA CYS A 44 19.23 -5.91 -9.60
C CYS A 44 17.70 -5.92 -9.90
N THR A 45 16.99 -7.03 -9.69
CA THR A 45 15.56 -7.16 -10.01
C THR A 45 14.86 -8.11 -9.03
N VAL A 46 14.84 -7.75 -7.75
CA VAL A 46 13.92 -8.38 -6.79
C VAL A 46 12.58 -7.69 -6.90
N VAL A 47 11.57 -8.41 -7.41
CA VAL A 47 10.18 -7.96 -7.42
C VAL A 47 9.59 -8.26 -6.04
N MET A 48 9.40 -7.24 -5.21
CA MET A 48 8.61 -7.41 -3.99
C MET A 48 7.13 -7.37 -4.33
N TYR A 49 6.43 -8.45 -4.00
CA TYR A 49 4.97 -8.46 -3.98
C TYR A 49 4.50 -7.91 -2.65
N TYR A 50 3.72 -6.83 -2.70
CA TYR A 50 3.05 -6.27 -1.54
C TYR A 50 1.54 -6.37 -1.71
N GLY A 51 0.85 -6.44 -0.57
CA GLY A 51 -0.60 -6.56 -0.49
C GLY A 51 -1.21 -5.43 0.33
N GLU A 52 -0.62 -4.24 0.32
CA GLU A 52 -1.22 -3.09 1.03
C GLU A 52 -2.58 -2.74 0.43
N ASP A 53 -2.77 -2.93 -0.88
CA ASP A 53 -4.01 -2.62 -1.60
C ASP A 53 -5.20 -3.57 -1.27
N SER A 54 -5.01 -4.58 -0.41
CA SER A 54 -6.09 -5.52 -0.06
C SER A 54 -7.14 -4.90 0.84
N ASP A 55 -6.74 -3.94 1.67
CA ASP A 55 -7.61 -3.37 2.69
C ASP A 55 -8.61 -2.38 2.08
N GLU A 56 -8.21 -1.71 1.00
CA GLU A 56 -9.06 -0.87 0.14
C GLU A 56 -9.85 -1.67 -0.88
N LEU A 57 -9.53 -2.94 -1.12
CA LEU A 57 -10.33 -3.83 -1.98
C LEU A 57 -11.41 -4.56 -1.19
N CYS A 58 -11.09 -5.04 0.01
CA CYS A 58 -11.96 -5.89 0.82
C CYS A 58 -12.87 -5.11 1.79
N LEU A 59 -12.78 -3.78 1.83
CA LEU A 59 -13.58 -2.91 2.71
C LEU A 59 -13.39 -3.17 4.22
N ASP A 60 -12.38 -3.93 4.65
CA ASP A 60 -12.24 -4.36 6.05
C ASP A 60 -11.44 -3.37 6.92
N THR A 61 -11.68 -2.08 6.74
CA THR A 61 -11.37 -1.14 7.82
C THR A 61 -12.56 -1.13 8.77
N SER A 62 -12.32 -1.40 10.05
CA SER A 62 -13.30 -1.33 11.15
C SER A 62 -14.18 -0.06 11.19
N ILE A 63 -13.80 0.98 10.46
CA ILE A 63 -14.53 2.24 10.26
C ILE A 63 -15.65 2.09 9.20
N SER A 64 -15.44 1.30 8.14
CA SER A 64 -16.40 1.08 7.04
C SER A 64 -17.63 0.32 7.52
N THR A 65 -17.44 -0.69 8.39
CA THR A 65 -18.52 -1.50 8.98
C THR A 65 -19.50 -0.65 9.80
N ARG A 66 -19.04 0.51 10.29
CA ARG A 66 -19.83 1.46 11.10
C ARG A 66 -20.69 2.41 10.25
N LEU A 67 -20.37 2.59 8.97
CA LEU A 67 -21.03 3.52 8.05
C LEU A 67 -21.97 2.76 7.10
N GLN A 68 -23.07 2.23 7.64
CA GLN A 68 -24.09 1.53 6.86
C GLN A 68 -24.91 2.49 5.98
N ALA A 69 -24.49 2.65 4.73
CA ALA A 69 -25.35 2.92 3.57
C ALA A 69 -24.61 2.45 2.31
N ARG A 70 -25.05 1.31 1.74
CA ARG A 70 -24.39 0.59 0.63
C ARG A 70 -24.00 1.49 -0.55
N THR A 71 -24.82 2.51 -0.85
CA THR A 71 -24.58 3.47 -1.94
C THR A 71 -23.47 4.48 -1.62
N LYS A 72 -23.37 4.95 -0.37
CA LYS A 72 -22.28 5.84 0.06
C LYS A 72 -20.96 5.09 0.18
N GLN A 73 -21.02 3.83 0.60
CA GLN A 73 -19.86 2.95 0.72
C GLN A 73 -19.19 2.71 -0.65
N MET A 74 -19.98 2.55 -1.71
CA MET A 74 -19.46 2.34 -3.07
C MET A 74 -18.83 3.61 -3.67
N GLN A 75 -19.40 4.79 -3.41
CA GLN A 75 -18.79 6.07 -3.78
C GLN A 75 -17.49 6.31 -3.01
N SER A 76 -17.47 6.10 -1.69
CA SER A 76 -16.24 6.20 -0.89
C SER A 76 -15.17 5.21 -1.32
N HIS A 77 -15.57 4.06 -1.89
CA HIS A 77 -14.65 3.10 -2.48
C HIS A 77 -13.98 3.67 -3.71
N LEU A 78 -14.76 4.14 -4.70
CA LEU A 78 -14.20 4.73 -5.91
C LEU A 78 -13.30 5.93 -5.59
N ASP A 79 -13.69 6.77 -4.63
CA ASP A 79 -12.89 7.89 -4.16
C ASP A 79 -11.56 7.40 -3.53
N CYS A 80 -11.60 6.39 -2.67
CA CYS A 80 -10.42 5.78 -2.06
C CYS A 80 -9.44 5.21 -3.12
N TRP A 81 -9.99 4.59 -4.17
CA TRP A 81 -9.20 4.07 -5.29
C TRP A 81 -8.53 5.18 -6.10
N THR A 82 -9.22 6.30 -6.31
CA THR A 82 -8.61 7.44 -7.02
C THR A 82 -7.46 8.07 -6.25
N ILE A 83 -7.42 7.95 -4.92
CA ILE A 83 -6.34 8.51 -4.11
C ILE A 83 -5.26 7.47 -3.75
N LEU A 84 -5.49 6.18 -4.00
CA LEU A 84 -4.55 5.10 -3.66
C LEU A 84 -3.15 5.31 -4.24
N TYR A 85 -3.08 5.84 -5.48
CA TYR A 85 -1.80 6.15 -6.13
C TYR A 85 -0.98 7.21 -5.39
N LEU A 86 -1.64 8.08 -4.60
CA LEU A 86 -1.02 9.18 -3.87
C LEU A 86 -0.56 8.76 -2.48
N TYR A 87 -1.16 7.72 -1.90
CA TYR A 87 -0.87 7.23 -0.56
C TYR A 87 -0.03 5.96 -0.59
N ASP A 88 -0.63 4.79 -0.48
CA ASP A 88 0.09 3.53 -0.23
C ASP A 88 0.99 3.12 -1.38
N VAL A 89 0.50 3.24 -2.62
CA VAL A 89 1.33 2.94 -3.81
C VAL A 89 2.52 3.89 -3.92
N LEU A 90 2.33 5.18 -3.61
CA LEU A 90 3.42 6.17 -3.65
C LEU A 90 4.47 5.86 -2.58
N ARG A 91 4.01 5.56 -1.36
CA ARG A 91 4.87 5.22 -0.21
C ARG A 91 5.67 3.96 -0.49
N ALA A 92 4.99 2.92 -0.98
CA ALA A 92 5.63 1.68 -1.34
C ALA A 92 6.69 1.90 -2.41
N ASN A 93 6.36 2.57 -3.51
CA ASN A 93 7.27 2.74 -4.62
C ASN A 93 8.50 3.57 -4.23
N ARG A 94 8.30 4.71 -3.55
CA ARG A 94 9.41 5.60 -3.16
C ARG A 94 10.36 4.97 -2.15
N SER A 95 9.83 4.25 -1.15
CA SER A 95 10.64 3.63 -0.10
C SER A 95 11.52 2.48 -0.61
N THR A 96 11.04 1.72 -1.60
CA THR A 96 11.80 0.63 -2.22
C THR A 96 12.71 1.14 -3.35
N ALA A 97 12.27 2.13 -4.12
CA ALA A 97 13.07 2.75 -5.18
C ALA A 97 14.33 3.43 -4.62
N ALA A 98 14.29 3.93 -3.39
CA ALA A 98 15.46 4.46 -2.68
C ALA A 98 16.61 3.44 -2.54
N HIS A 99 16.33 2.14 -2.68
CA HIS A 99 17.29 1.05 -2.61
C HIS A 99 17.40 0.25 -3.93
N GLY A 100 16.89 0.80 -5.04
CA GLY A 100 16.94 0.15 -6.36
C GLY A 100 16.06 -1.10 -6.48
N LEU A 101 15.05 -1.26 -5.61
CA LEU A 101 14.13 -2.39 -5.63
C LEU A 101 12.85 -2.02 -6.38
N GLN A 102 12.40 -2.93 -7.25
CA GLN A 102 11.15 -2.79 -7.97
C GLN A 102 10.03 -3.53 -7.22
N ILE A 103 8.86 -2.93 -7.15
CA ILE A 103 7.69 -3.51 -6.49
C ILE A 103 6.59 -3.78 -7.49
N ALA A 104 5.84 -4.84 -7.26
CA ALA A 104 4.63 -5.14 -7.99
C ALA A 104 3.49 -5.34 -7.00
N SER A 105 2.35 -4.69 -7.24
CA SER A 105 1.15 -4.97 -6.48
C SER A 105 0.53 -6.28 -6.95
N THR A 106 0.13 -7.10 -5.99
CA THR A 106 -0.53 -8.38 -6.25
C THR A 106 -2.03 -8.19 -6.55
N PHE A 107 -2.64 -7.13 -6.00
CA PHE A 107 -4.09 -6.90 -6.02
C PHE A 107 -4.54 -5.93 -7.12
N LEU A 108 -3.66 -5.03 -7.60
CA LEU A 108 -3.97 -4.12 -8.71
C LEU A 108 -3.97 -4.80 -10.09
N GLY A 109 -3.51 -6.05 -10.18
CA GLY A 109 -3.42 -6.81 -11.44
C GLY A 109 -4.80 -7.15 -12.02
N CYS A 110 -4.91 -7.08 -13.35
CA CYS A 110 -6.18 -7.01 -14.06
C CYS A 110 -7.18 -8.19 -13.90
N SER A 111 -6.81 -9.23 -13.16
CA SER A 111 -7.64 -10.42 -13.00
C SER A 111 -8.46 -10.41 -11.69
N LEU A 112 -7.99 -9.72 -10.65
CA LEU A 112 -8.65 -9.75 -9.35
C LEU A 112 -9.78 -8.71 -9.26
N TYR A 113 -9.63 -7.57 -9.93
CA TYR A 113 -10.65 -6.50 -9.93
C TYR A 113 -11.95 -6.93 -10.60
N THR A 114 -11.95 -7.87 -11.56
CA THR A 114 -13.18 -8.34 -12.20
C THR A 114 -13.97 -9.25 -11.28
N LEU A 115 -13.30 -9.88 -10.32
CA LEU A 115 -13.91 -10.85 -9.41
C LEU A 115 -14.73 -10.19 -8.29
N PHE A 116 -14.35 -8.99 -7.86
CA PHE A 116 -14.95 -8.29 -6.71
C PHE A 116 -16.25 -7.50 -6.97
N PRO A 117 -16.46 -6.77 -8.08
CA PRO A 117 -17.71 -6.04 -8.31
C PRO A 117 -18.90 -6.99 -8.53
N ASP A 118 -18.66 -8.20 -9.03
CA ASP A 118 -19.71 -9.20 -9.29
C ASP A 118 -20.24 -9.89 -8.03
N THR A 119 -19.46 -9.92 -6.94
CA THR A 119 -19.94 -10.48 -5.66
C THR A 119 -20.83 -9.51 -4.89
N LEU A 120 -20.66 -8.19 -5.10
CA LEU A 120 -21.51 -7.16 -4.50
C LEU A 120 -22.80 -6.89 -5.28
N SER A 121 -22.84 -7.21 -6.58
CA SER A 121 -24.03 -7.04 -7.45
C SER A 121 -24.99 -8.25 -7.44
N ARG A 122 -24.51 -9.44 -7.03
CA ARG A 122 -25.37 -10.62 -6.86
C ARG A 122 -26.32 -10.43 -5.67
N ASN A 123 -27.58 -10.13 -5.97
CA ASN A 123 -28.68 -10.32 -5.03
C ASN A 123 -28.70 -11.79 -4.57
N PRO A 124 -28.82 -12.09 -3.25
CA PRO A 124 -28.90 -13.46 -2.75
C PRO A 124 -30.28 -14.10 -2.96
N SER A 125 -30.92 -13.86 -4.10
CA SER A 125 -32.26 -14.37 -4.41
C SER A 125 -32.46 -14.60 -5.90
N THR A 126 -31.79 -15.62 -6.44
CA THR A 126 -32.23 -16.49 -7.56
C THR A 126 -31.33 -17.70 -7.62
#